data_AF-A0A286TBR9-F1
#
_entry.id   AF-A0A286TBR9-F1
#
_cell.length_a   1.000
_cell.length_b   1.000
_cell.length_c   1.000
_cell.angle_alpha   90.00
_cell.angle_beta   90.00
_cell.angle_gamma   90.00
#
_symmetry.space_group_name_H-M   'P 1'
#
loop_
_entity.id
_entity.type
_entity.pdbx_description
1 polymer ?
#
loop_
_entity_poly.entity_id
_entity_poly.type
_entity_poly.pdbx_seq_one_letter_code
_entity_poly.pdbx_strand_id
1 'polypeptide(L)'
;MKGTKSDNPQAWDIRSTQVFIGSPTRRIEDARFVPMPPGRIGRLLVLLQMMSRGLLSQPLLSVSPWFERRRPEYQDRLLGVSTKGDWDDWILFFCQDIEESCEDALLRVKRLVNVRQRYRSLLDEHRYSGLSVQTAMYLIGQPTVTASMLRRRFGKSPSAVQHALSRLVSVGILRAYPAGRGNLYIAPDIHKVLAAPLGAAIDVSVPLMCERGE
;
A
#
# COMPACT_ATOMS: atom_id res chain seq x y z
N MET A 1 7.26 -20.76 27.41
CA MET A 1 8.11 -20.21 28.47
C MET A 1 7.55 -20.72 29.80
N LYS A 2 7.77 -22.00 30.13
CA LYS A 2 7.18 -22.63 31.32
C LYS A 2 7.89 -22.12 32.58
N GLY A 3 7.14 -21.81 33.64
CA GLY A 3 7.70 -21.45 34.96
C GLY A 3 8.08 -19.98 35.15
N THR A 4 7.53 -19.07 34.34
CA THR A 4 7.69 -17.62 34.55
C THR A 4 6.43 -17.00 35.14
N LYS A 5 6.55 -15.81 35.75
CA LYS A 5 5.39 -15.02 36.21
C LYS A 5 4.37 -14.69 35.10
N SER A 6 4.73 -14.91 33.83
CA SER A 6 3.87 -14.67 32.66
C SER A 6 3.17 -15.94 32.14
N ASP A 7 3.39 -17.09 32.80
CA ASP A 7 2.80 -18.38 32.45
C ASP A 7 1.35 -18.41 32.93
N ASN A 8 0.41 -18.15 32.02
CA ASN A 8 -1.03 -18.11 32.29
C ASN A 8 -1.78 -18.99 31.27
N PRO A 9 -3.08 -19.30 31.48
CA PRO A 9 -3.83 -20.23 30.61
C PRO A 9 -3.91 -19.81 29.15
N GLN A 10 -3.68 -18.51 28.87
CA GLN A 10 -3.66 -17.92 27.53
C GLN A 10 -2.23 -17.76 26.98
N ALA A 11 -1.24 -18.34 27.65
CA ALA A 11 0.12 -18.36 27.13
C ALA A 11 0.08 -19.11 25.80
N TRP A 12 0.63 -18.49 24.74
CA TRP A 12 0.60 -18.95 23.35
C TRP A 12 -0.68 -18.69 22.55
N ASP A 13 -1.74 -18.17 23.16
CA ASP A 13 -2.96 -17.78 22.44
C ASP A 13 -2.91 -16.33 21.93
N ILE A 14 -3.61 -16.08 20.82
CA ILE A 14 -3.95 -14.71 20.40
C ILE A 14 -4.93 -14.16 21.43
N ARG A 15 -4.48 -13.17 22.20
CA ARG A 15 -5.24 -12.55 23.27
C ARG A 15 -6.45 -11.79 22.71
N SER A 16 -7.62 -12.01 23.28
CA SER A 16 -8.84 -11.22 23.00
C SER A 16 -9.05 -10.06 23.98
N THR A 17 -8.16 -9.91 24.97
CA THR A 17 -8.20 -8.86 25.99
C THR A 17 -6.94 -7.99 25.96
N GLN A 18 -7.06 -6.73 26.36
CA GLN A 18 -5.91 -5.82 26.47
C GLN A 18 -4.98 -6.26 27.62
N VAL A 19 -3.68 -6.20 27.36
CA VAL A 19 -2.64 -6.54 28.35
C VAL A 19 -1.96 -5.25 28.80
N PHE A 20 -1.97 -5.04 30.11
CA PHE A 20 -1.29 -3.92 30.76
C PHE A 20 -0.05 -4.45 31.49
N ILE A 21 1.06 -3.72 31.40
CA ILE A 21 2.30 -4.06 32.09
C ILE A 21 2.42 -3.11 33.28
N GLY A 22 2.13 -3.61 34.47
CA GLY A 22 2.09 -2.83 35.70
C GLY A 22 2.06 -3.73 36.93
N SER A 23 2.05 -3.13 38.12
CA SER A 23 1.86 -3.88 39.37
C SER A 23 0.47 -4.56 39.35
N PRO A 24 0.34 -5.83 39.77
CA PRO A 24 -0.95 -6.55 39.78
C PRO A 24 -2.05 -5.85 40.59
N THR A 25 -1.67 -4.95 41.48
CA THR A 25 -2.55 -4.24 42.42
C THR A 25 -2.89 -2.81 42.00
N ARG A 26 -2.37 -2.34 40.86
CA ARG A 26 -2.53 -0.95 40.43
C ARG A 26 -3.49 -0.79 39.26
N ARG A 27 -3.99 0.43 39.09
CA ARG A 27 -4.98 0.76 38.07
C ARG A 27 -4.30 0.91 36.71
N ILE A 28 -5.12 0.93 35.65
CA ILE A 28 -4.65 1.06 34.27
C ILE A 28 -3.83 2.35 34.06
N GLU A 29 -4.16 3.43 34.79
CA GLU A 29 -3.41 4.69 34.79
C GLU A 29 -1.95 4.55 35.26
N ASP A 30 -1.62 3.49 36.01
CA ASP A 30 -0.26 3.21 36.51
C ASP A 30 0.55 2.28 35.58
N ALA A 31 -0.04 1.86 34.45
CA ALA A 31 0.64 0.93 33.54
C ALA A 31 1.85 1.60 32.90
N ARG A 32 2.98 0.88 32.87
CA ARG A 32 4.16 1.33 32.14
C ARG A 32 3.92 1.07 30.66
N PHE A 33 4.01 2.13 29.86
CA PHE A 33 4.00 1.99 28.42
C PHE A 33 5.19 1.15 27.97
N VAL A 34 4.89 0.03 27.31
CA VAL A 34 5.88 -0.68 26.51
C VAL A 34 5.69 -0.19 25.09
N PRO A 35 6.60 0.64 24.58
CA PRO A 35 6.51 1.08 23.21
C PRO A 35 6.48 -0.15 22.31
N MET A 36 5.64 -0.06 21.30
CA MET A 36 5.64 -0.97 20.18
C MET A 36 7.10 -1.22 19.73
N PRO A 37 7.50 -2.49 19.49
CA PRO A 37 8.87 -2.78 19.10
C PRO A 37 9.25 -1.92 17.89
N PRO A 38 10.41 -1.23 17.92
CA PRO A 38 10.75 -0.28 16.88
C PRO A 38 10.79 -0.97 15.51
N GLY A 39 10.02 -0.45 14.57
CA GLY A 39 10.06 -0.87 13.18
C GLY A 39 8.84 -1.63 12.68
N ARG A 40 9.02 -2.21 11.49
CA ARG A 40 8.00 -2.71 10.56
C ARG A 40 6.91 -3.59 11.19
N ILE A 41 7.24 -4.37 12.23
CA ILE A 41 6.29 -5.24 12.96
C ILE A 41 5.21 -4.41 13.66
N GLY A 42 5.61 -3.34 14.29
CA GLY A 42 4.70 -2.49 15.02
C GLY A 42 3.62 -1.86 14.15
N ARG A 43 4.03 -1.31 13.01
CA ARG A 43 3.11 -0.72 12.01
C ARG A 43 2.21 -1.78 11.40
N LEU A 44 2.71 -3.00 11.21
CA LEU A 44 1.89 -4.12 10.77
C LEU A 44 0.81 -4.47 11.82
N LEU A 45 1.15 -4.46 13.11
CA LEU A 45 0.18 -4.73 14.17
C LEU A 45 -0.96 -3.70 14.19
N VAL A 46 -0.67 -2.42 13.95
CA VAL A 46 -1.70 -1.37 13.80
C VAL A 46 -2.68 -1.73 12.68
N LEU A 47 -2.16 -2.06 11.50
CA LEU A 47 -2.99 -2.43 10.34
C LEU A 47 -3.82 -3.67 10.63
N LEU A 48 -3.21 -4.71 11.21
CA LEU A 48 -3.92 -5.94 11.58
C LEU A 48 -5.00 -5.68 12.63
N GLN A 49 -4.74 -4.80 13.61
CA GLN A 49 -5.71 -4.41 14.62
C GLN A 49 -6.90 -3.66 14.03
N MET A 50 -6.66 -2.76 13.06
CA MET A 50 -7.73 -2.07 12.33
C MET A 50 -8.56 -3.05 11.51
N MET A 51 -7.90 -4.01 10.85
CA MET A 51 -8.58 -5.06 10.09
C MET A 51 -9.42 -5.98 11.00
N SER A 52 -8.86 -6.40 12.14
CA SER A 52 -9.58 -7.26 13.09
C SER A 52 -10.80 -6.56 13.71
N ARG A 53 -10.80 -5.22 13.76
CA ARG A 53 -11.91 -4.39 14.25
C ARG A 53 -12.88 -3.98 13.15
N GLY A 54 -12.66 -4.40 11.90
CA GLY A 54 -13.51 -4.06 10.76
C GLY A 54 -13.38 -2.63 10.27
N LEU A 55 -12.39 -1.85 10.74
CA LEU A 55 -12.11 -0.50 10.27
C LEU A 55 -11.50 -0.50 8.86
N LEU A 56 -10.74 -1.55 8.54
CA LEU A 56 -10.14 -1.77 7.21
C LEU A 56 -10.50 -3.16 6.70
N SER A 57 -10.96 -3.25 5.46
CA SER A 57 -11.15 -4.55 4.79
C SER A 57 -9.86 -5.08 4.15
N GLN A 58 -8.90 -4.20 3.88
CA GLN A 58 -7.64 -4.49 3.21
C GLN A 58 -6.50 -3.64 3.80
N PRO A 59 -5.24 -4.13 3.80
CA PRO A 59 -4.10 -3.41 4.37
C PRO A 59 -3.59 -2.32 3.41
N LEU A 60 -4.43 -1.31 3.15
CA LEU A 60 -4.14 -0.26 2.15
C LEU A 60 -3.38 0.94 2.73
N LEU A 61 -3.35 1.10 4.05
CA LEU A 61 -2.71 2.24 4.70
C LEU A 61 -1.21 2.00 4.92
N SER A 62 -0.42 3.04 4.70
CA SER A 62 1.03 3.04 4.96
C SER A 62 1.36 4.03 6.07
N VAL A 63 1.32 3.55 7.31
CA VAL A 63 1.57 4.28 8.57
C VAL A 63 3.08 4.58 8.76
N SER A 64 3.89 4.57 7.70
CA SER A 64 5.36 4.68 7.79
C SER A 64 5.90 6.01 7.29
N PRO A 65 5.53 6.48 6.08
CA PRO A 65 6.23 7.60 5.47
C PRO A 65 6.05 8.92 6.23
N TRP A 66 4.91 9.12 6.91
CA TRP A 66 4.65 10.34 7.66
C TRP A 66 5.44 10.37 8.98
N PHE A 67 5.46 9.29 9.77
CA PHE A 67 6.36 9.18 10.94
C PHE A 67 7.84 9.27 10.58
N GLU A 68 8.28 8.65 9.48
CA GLU A 68 9.70 8.71 9.09
C GLU A 68 10.15 10.14 8.76
N ARG A 69 9.28 10.95 8.14
CA ARG A 69 9.56 12.38 7.90
C ARG A 69 9.59 13.20 9.19
N ARG A 70 8.91 12.74 10.24
CA ARG A 70 8.79 13.41 11.55
C ARG A 70 9.45 12.60 12.67
N ARG A 71 10.53 11.88 12.34
CA ARG A 71 11.19 10.95 13.27
C ARG A 71 11.62 11.60 14.59
N PRO A 72 12.17 12.83 14.63
CA PRO A 72 12.49 13.50 15.91
C PRO A 72 11.23 13.73 16.76
N GLU A 73 10.17 14.28 16.15
CA GLU A 73 8.90 14.55 16.83
C GLU A 73 8.24 13.27 17.36
N TYR A 74 8.31 12.17 16.60
CA TYR A 74 7.85 10.85 17.03
C TYR A 74 8.59 10.38 18.29
N GLN A 75 9.92 10.57 18.35
CA GLN A 75 10.72 10.19 19.51
C GLN A 75 10.42 11.07 20.73
N ASP A 76 10.28 12.38 20.53
CA ASP A 76 9.98 13.33 21.59
C ASP A 76 8.60 13.06 22.20
N ARG A 77 7.58 12.78 21.38
CA ARG A 77 6.24 12.46 21.87
C ARG A 77 6.20 11.12 22.62
N LEU A 78 6.93 10.09 22.16
CA LEU A 78 7.08 8.83 22.90
C LEU A 78 7.79 9.01 24.26
N LEU A 79 8.78 9.90 24.30
CA LEU A 79 9.46 10.26 25.54
C LEU A 79 8.51 11.02 26.48
N GLY A 80 7.67 11.91 25.94
CA GLY A 80 6.61 12.61 26.67
C GLY A 80 5.65 11.66 27.37
N VAL A 81 5.17 10.63 26.67
CA VAL A 81 4.33 9.57 27.28
C VAL A 81 5.07 8.88 28.43
N SER A 82 6.34 8.52 28.21
CA SER A 82 7.13 7.74 29.19
C SER A 82 7.49 8.54 30.44
N THR A 83 7.68 9.85 30.31
CA THR A 83 8.18 10.72 31.38
C THR A 83 7.08 11.50 32.08
N LYS A 84 6.03 11.89 31.35
CA LYS A 84 4.97 12.80 31.81
C LYS A 84 3.57 12.18 31.73
N GLY A 85 3.42 10.99 31.15
CA GLY A 85 2.09 10.39 30.93
C GLY A 85 1.26 11.14 29.88
N ASP A 86 1.91 11.81 28.94
CA ASP A 86 1.28 12.70 27.96
C ASP A 86 0.62 11.92 26.80
N TRP A 87 -0.48 11.24 27.12
CA TRP A 87 -1.18 10.37 26.19
C TRP A 87 -1.98 11.13 25.13
N ASP A 88 -2.55 12.28 25.48
CA ASP A 88 -3.41 13.05 24.58
C ASP A 88 -2.62 13.55 23.36
N ASP A 89 -1.43 14.12 23.59
CA ASP A 89 -0.56 14.60 22.52
C ASP A 89 -0.04 13.46 21.63
N TRP A 90 0.20 12.29 22.21
CA TRP A 90 0.61 11.11 21.46
C TRP A 90 -0.52 10.53 20.62
N ILE A 91 -1.74 10.42 21.17
CA ILE A 91 -2.91 9.93 20.45
C ILE A 91 -3.25 10.87 19.31
N LEU A 92 -3.23 12.18 19.54
CA LEU A 92 -3.50 13.18 18.50
C LEU A 92 -2.46 13.09 17.37
N PHE A 93 -1.18 12.95 17.69
CA PHE A 93 -0.12 12.74 16.70
C PHE A 93 -0.38 11.52 15.82
N PHE A 94 -0.80 10.42 16.45
CA PHE A 94 -1.05 9.17 15.78
C PHE A 94 -2.29 9.25 14.89
N CYS A 95 -3.35 9.95 15.33
CA CYS A 95 -4.54 10.20 14.52
C CYS A 95 -4.21 11.04 13.27
N GLN A 96 -3.32 12.01 13.37
CA GLN A 96 -2.85 12.80 12.22
C GLN A 96 -2.12 11.94 11.18
N ASP A 97 -1.27 11.00 11.61
CA ASP A 97 -0.61 10.05 10.71
C ASP A 97 -1.64 9.18 9.95
N ILE A 98 -2.69 8.72 10.65
CA ILE A 98 -3.77 7.94 10.05
C ILE A 98 -4.55 8.76 9.02
N GLU A 99 -4.92 9.99 9.36
CA GLU A 99 -5.63 10.90 8.47
C GLU A 99 -4.86 11.10 7.16
N GLU A 100 -3.60 11.50 7.25
CA GLU A 100 -2.71 11.72 6.11
C GLU A 100 -2.47 10.44 5.29
N SER A 101 -2.36 9.29 5.97
CA SER A 101 -2.25 7.99 5.30
C SER A 101 -3.51 7.61 4.54
N CYS A 102 -4.68 7.91 5.09
CA CYS A 102 -5.99 7.68 4.46
C CYS A 102 -6.16 8.58 3.24
N GLU A 103 -5.83 9.86 3.36
CA GLU A 103 -5.88 10.81 2.25
C GLU A 103 -4.95 10.39 1.11
N ASP A 104 -3.70 10.03 1.41
CA ASP A 104 -2.75 9.56 0.39
C ASP A 104 -3.22 8.26 -0.28
N ALA A 105 -3.75 7.30 0.49
CA ALA A 105 -4.30 6.06 -0.05
C ALA A 105 -5.49 6.33 -0.99
N LEU A 106 -6.45 7.16 -0.55
CA LEU A 106 -7.60 7.57 -1.36
C LEU A 106 -7.15 8.26 -2.65
N LEU A 107 -6.15 9.14 -2.53
CA LEU A 107 -5.60 9.88 -3.64
C LEU A 107 -4.93 8.95 -4.66
N ARG A 108 -4.14 7.96 -4.22
CA ARG A 108 -3.55 6.93 -5.09
C ARG A 108 -4.62 6.10 -5.79
N VAL A 109 -5.68 5.71 -5.10
CA VAL A 109 -6.80 4.97 -5.72
C VAL A 109 -7.46 5.80 -6.80
N LYS A 110 -7.75 7.09 -6.53
CA LYS A 110 -8.30 8.02 -7.53
C LYS A 110 -7.38 8.14 -8.77
N ARG A 111 -6.06 8.25 -8.57
CA ARG A 111 -5.06 8.24 -9.68
C ARG A 111 -5.18 6.97 -10.53
N LEU A 112 -5.20 5.79 -9.90
CA LEU A 112 -5.29 4.51 -10.61
C LEU A 112 -6.61 4.37 -11.38
N VAL A 113 -7.72 4.85 -10.82
CA VAL A 113 -9.02 4.86 -11.51
C VAL A 113 -8.99 5.79 -12.73
N ASN A 114 -8.36 6.96 -12.62
CA ASN A 114 -8.20 7.89 -13.73
C ASN A 114 -7.34 7.30 -14.85
N VAL A 115 -6.19 6.70 -14.52
CA VAL A 115 -5.33 5.97 -15.49
C VAL A 115 -6.14 4.88 -16.20
N ARG A 116 -6.91 4.10 -15.45
CA ARG A 116 -7.76 3.04 -16.01
C ARG A 116 -8.78 3.60 -17.00
N GLN A 117 -9.40 4.73 -16.68
CA GLN A 117 -10.40 5.35 -17.55
C GLN A 117 -9.76 5.89 -18.84
N ARG A 118 -8.64 6.59 -18.74
CA ARG A 118 -7.89 7.09 -19.89
C ARG A 118 -7.37 5.98 -20.79
N TYR A 119 -6.86 4.89 -20.21
CA TYR A 119 -6.48 3.70 -20.97
C TYR A 119 -7.67 3.11 -21.75
N ARG A 120 -8.89 3.12 -21.19
CA ARG A 120 -10.07 2.69 -21.95
C ARG A 120 -10.34 3.61 -23.13
N SER A 121 -10.41 4.92 -22.90
CA SER A 121 -10.63 5.91 -23.95
C SER A 121 -9.61 5.79 -25.09
N LEU A 122 -8.31 5.71 -24.75
CA LEU A 122 -7.24 5.55 -25.73
C LEU A 122 -7.38 4.26 -26.55
N LEU A 123 -7.74 3.14 -25.91
CA LEU A 123 -7.95 1.88 -26.62
C LEU A 123 -9.19 1.89 -27.51
N ASP A 124 -10.25 2.57 -27.08
CA ASP A 124 -11.47 2.73 -27.87
C ASP A 124 -11.21 3.60 -29.12
N GLU A 125 -10.43 4.68 -29.00
CA GLU A 125 -9.99 5.53 -30.12
C GLU A 125 -9.21 4.74 -31.17
N HIS A 126 -8.31 3.86 -30.74
CA HIS A 126 -7.58 2.95 -31.62
C HIS A 126 -8.38 1.72 -32.08
N ARG A 127 -9.66 1.62 -31.67
CA ARG A 127 -10.57 0.48 -31.95
C ARG A 127 -9.99 -0.86 -31.50
N TYR A 128 -9.19 -0.86 -30.44
CA TYR A 128 -8.62 -2.05 -29.85
C TYR A 128 -9.62 -2.71 -28.90
N SER A 129 -9.76 -4.02 -29.01
CA SER A 129 -10.75 -4.78 -28.24
C SER A 129 -10.18 -6.12 -27.74
N GLY A 130 -10.99 -6.85 -26.95
CA GLY A 130 -10.65 -8.18 -26.48
C GLY A 130 -9.42 -8.19 -25.57
N LEU A 131 -8.41 -8.97 -25.94
CA LEU A 131 -7.25 -9.25 -25.09
C LEU A 131 -6.41 -8.00 -24.77
N SER A 132 -6.35 -7.02 -25.68
CA SER A 132 -5.63 -5.76 -25.43
C SER A 132 -6.27 -4.97 -24.29
N VAL A 133 -7.59 -4.82 -24.33
CA VAL A 133 -8.35 -4.14 -23.25
C VAL A 133 -8.27 -4.92 -21.95
N GLN A 134 -8.45 -6.24 -21.99
CA GLN A 134 -8.33 -7.09 -20.80
C GLN A 134 -6.94 -6.98 -20.16
N THR A 135 -5.90 -6.94 -20.98
CA THR A 135 -4.51 -6.77 -20.52
C THR A 135 -4.32 -5.39 -19.91
N ALA A 136 -4.76 -4.32 -20.57
CA ALA A 136 -4.64 -2.96 -20.04
C ALA A 136 -5.35 -2.78 -18.69
N MET A 137 -6.53 -3.37 -18.52
CA MET A 137 -7.25 -3.34 -17.25
C MET A 137 -6.55 -4.16 -16.16
N TYR A 138 -5.90 -5.27 -16.54
CA TYR A 138 -5.12 -6.10 -15.62
C TYR A 138 -3.87 -5.38 -15.10
N LEU A 139 -3.27 -4.49 -15.90
CA LEU A 139 -2.06 -3.74 -15.51
C LEU A 139 -2.26 -2.87 -14.27
N ILE A 140 -3.49 -2.46 -13.97
CA ILE A 140 -3.81 -1.65 -12.77
C ILE A 140 -3.43 -2.38 -11.48
N GLY A 141 -3.64 -3.70 -11.42
CA GLY A 141 -3.24 -4.51 -10.28
C GLY A 141 -1.82 -5.09 -10.42
N GLN A 142 -1.32 -5.20 -11.65
CA GLN A 142 -0.03 -5.79 -11.97
C GLN A 142 0.71 -4.93 -13.01
N PRO A 143 1.45 -3.87 -12.59
CA PRO A 143 2.05 -2.90 -13.51
C PRO A 143 3.17 -3.48 -14.36
N THR A 144 3.69 -4.65 -13.98
CA THR A 144 4.79 -5.33 -14.65
C THR A 144 4.37 -6.74 -15.03
N VAL A 145 4.42 -7.05 -16.32
CA VAL A 145 3.97 -8.33 -16.89
C VAL A 145 4.96 -8.89 -17.90
N THR A 146 4.93 -10.20 -18.06
CA THR A 146 5.63 -10.90 -19.15
C THR A 146 4.63 -11.65 -20.01
N ALA A 147 5.03 -12.02 -21.24
CA ALA A 147 4.16 -12.80 -22.13
C ALA A 147 3.73 -14.14 -21.48
N SER A 148 4.61 -14.79 -20.70
CA SER A 148 4.27 -16.03 -19.99
C SER A 148 3.23 -15.81 -18.88
N MET A 149 3.30 -14.70 -18.15
CA MET A 149 2.29 -14.34 -17.15
C MET A 149 0.90 -14.15 -17.78
N LEU A 150 0.83 -13.40 -18.90
CA LEU A 150 -0.43 -13.15 -19.60
C LEU A 150 -1.02 -14.43 -20.21
N ARG A 151 -0.18 -15.30 -20.77
CA ARG A 151 -0.62 -16.62 -21.27
C ARG A 151 -1.25 -17.45 -20.17
N ARG A 152 -0.58 -17.56 -19.02
CA ARG A 152 -1.10 -18.31 -17.86
C ARG A 152 -2.39 -17.68 -17.31
N ARG A 153 -2.48 -16.35 -17.30
CA ARG A 153 -3.64 -15.63 -16.77
C ARG A 153 -4.88 -15.74 -17.66
N PHE A 154 -4.72 -15.60 -18.98
CA PHE A 154 -5.83 -15.49 -19.93
C PHE A 154 -6.08 -16.77 -20.76
N GLY A 155 -5.21 -17.78 -20.67
CA GLY A 155 -5.36 -19.03 -21.41
C GLY A 155 -5.31 -18.86 -22.94
N LYS A 156 -4.60 -17.84 -23.43
CA LYS A 156 -4.53 -17.50 -24.87
C LYS A 156 -3.23 -17.99 -25.52
N SER A 157 -3.27 -18.12 -26.84
CA SER A 157 -2.10 -18.52 -27.64
C SER A 157 -0.94 -17.52 -27.49
N PRO A 158 0.31 -17.96 -27.68
CA PRO A 158 1.47 -17.05 -27.67
C PRO A 158 1.32 -15.89 -28.67
N SER A 159 0.80 -16.16 -29.87
CA SER A 159 0.59 -15.14 -30.91
C SER A 159 -0.44 -14.10 -30.49
N ALA A 160 -1.56 -14.50 -29.90
CA ALA A 160 -2.59 -13.57 -29.44
C ALA A 160 -2.05 -12.63 -28.33
N VAL A 161 -1.30 -13.20 -27.38
CA VAL A 161 -0.66 -12.41 -26.30
C VAL A 161 0.37 -11.45 -26.87
N GLN A 162 1.22 -11.90 -27.80
CA GLN A 162 2.23 -11.04 -28.41
C GLN A 162 1.60 -9.92 -29.25
N HIS A 163 0.51 -10.19 -29.97
CA HIS A 163 -0.26 -9.15 -30.67
C HIS A 163 -0.87 -8.14 -29.70
N ALA A 164 -1.46 -8.59 -28.58
CA ALA A 164 -2.00 -7.69 -27.57
C ALA A 164 -0.90 -6.81 -26.95
N LEU A 165 0.25 -7.39 -26.62
CA LEU A 165 1.42 -6.67 -26.11
C LEU A 165 1.94 -5.64 -27.12
N SER A 166 2.06 -6.02 -28.38
CA SER A 166 2.55 -5.13 -29.45
C SER A 166 1.63 -3.92 -29.63
N ARG A 167 0.31 -4.13 -29.58
CA ARG A 167 -0.70 -3.04 -29.59
C ARG A 167 -0.58 -2.11 -28.40
N LEU A 168 -0.37 -2.65 -27.20
CA LEU A 168 -0.23 -1.84 -25.99
C LEU A 168 1.10 -1.05 -25.97
N VAL A 169 2.15 -1.60 -26.59
CA VAL A 169 3.42 -0.89 -26.79
C VAL A 169 3.27 0.20 -27.84
N SER A 170 2.55 -0.03 -28.95
CA SER A 170 2.37 0.97 -30.01
C SER A 170 1.61 2.21 -29.55
N VAL A 171 0.73 2.08 -28.56
CA VAL A 171 -0.01 3.21 -27.95
C VAL A 171 0.67 3.77 -26.69
N GLY A 172 1.89 3.30 -26.36
CA GLY A 172 2.66 3.80 -25.21
C GLY A 172 2.20 3.33 -23.82
N ILE A 173 1.12 2.53 -23.72
CA ILE A 173 0.63 1.98 -22.44
C ILE A 173 1.66 1.04 -21.79
N LEU A 174 2.45 0.34 -22.60
CA LEU A 174 3.53 -0.54 -22.15
C LEU A 174 4.87 -0.13 -22.78
N ARG A 175 5.94 -0.29 -22.01
CA ARG A 175 7.32 -0.29 -22.53
C ARG A 175 7.95 -1.66 -22.35
N ALA A 176 8.58 -2.15 -23.42
CA ALA A 176 9.30 -3.41 -23.41
C ALA A 176 10.75 -3.19 -22.98
N TYR A 177 11.22 -4.01 -22.04
CA TYR A 177 12.61 -4.07 -21.58
C TYR A 177 13.14 -5.48 -21.83
N PRO A 178 14.32 -5.63 -22.45
CA PRO A 178 14.92 -6.95 -22.64
C PRO A 178 15.29 -7.57 -21.29
N ALA A 179 14.85 -8.80 -21.06
CA ALA A 179 15.03 -9.53 -19.80
C ALA A 179 15.40 -10.99 -20.09
N GLY A 180 16.66 -11.22 -20.48
CA GLY A 180 17.20 -12.55 -20.75
C GLY A 180 16.45 -13.27 -21.88
N ARG A 181 15.71 -14.36 -21.56
CA ARG A 181 14.97 -15.18 -22.53
C ARG A 181 13.63 -14.57 -22.99
N GLY A 182 13.32 -13.32 -22.65
CA GLY A 182 12.11 -12.65 -23.09
C GLY A 182 12.09 -11.17 -22.75
N ASN A 183 10.93 -10.53 -22.96
CA ASN A 183 10.73 -9.12 -22.64
C ASN A 183 9.90 -8.97 -21.36
N LEU A 184 10.33 -8.03 -20.51
CA LEU A 184 9.57 -7.49 -19.41
C LEU A 184 8.79 -6.27 -19.90
N TYR A 185 7.48 -6.25 -19.69
CA TYR A 185 6.64 -5.11 -20.09
C TYR A 185 6.21 -4.36 -18.84
N ILE A 186 6.48 -3.06 -18.80
CA ILE A 186 6.18 -2.18 -17.67
C ILE A 186 5.19 -1.12 -18.13
N ALA A 187 4.15 -0.87 -17.33
CA ALA A 187 3.20 0.23 -17.52
C ALA A 187 3.71 1.50 -16.80
N PRO A 188 4.30 2.47 -17.53
CA PRO A 188 4.99 3.60 -16.90
C PRO A 188 4.04 4.51 -16.11
N ASP A 189 2.82 4.75 -16.61
CA ASP A 189 1.84 5.61 -15.93
C ASP A 189 1.42 5.05 -14.57
N ILE A 190 1.20 3.74 -14.50
CA ILE A 190 0.82 3.05 -13.26
C ILE A 190 2.01 3.03 -12.31
N HIS A 191 3.21 2.73 -12.81
CA HIS A 191 4.43 2.75 -12.00
C HIS A 191 4.69 4.14 -11.39
N LYS A 192 4.48 5.22 -12.16
CA LYS A 192 4.60 6.60 -11.68
C LYS A 192 3.62 6.91 -10.56
N VAL A 193 2.37 6.45 -10.69
CA VAL A 193 1.34 6.61 -9.64
C VAL A 193 1.74 5.89 -8.35
N LEU A 194 2.27 4.67 -8.46
CA LEU A 194 2.69 3.86 -7.31
C LEU A 194 3.96 4.39 -6.64
N ALA A 195 4.90 4.91 -7.43
CA ALA A 195 6.18 5.46 -6.96
C ALA A 195 6.06 6.90 -6.43
N ALA A 196 4.90 7.56 -6.57
CA ALA A 196 4.71 8.93 -6.13
C ALA A 196 4.93 9.08 -4.61
N PRO A 197 5.65 10.12 -4.18
CA PRO A 197 5.85 10.40 -2.77
C PRO A 197 4.51 10.80 -2.10
N LEU A 198 4.44 10.59 -0.79
CA LEU A 198 3.24 10.90 0.00
C LEU A 198 2.92 12.40 -0.13
N GLY A 199 1.65 12.74 -0.40
CA GLY A 199 1.22 14.13 -0.49
C GLY A 199 1.64 14.87 -1.78
N ALA A 200 2.15 14.18 -2.79
CA ALA A 200 2.42 14.81 -4.09
C ALA A 200 1.12 15.42 -4.67
N ALA A 201 1.12 16.73 -4.93
CA ALA A 201 0.00 17.43 -5.55
C ALA A 201 -0.36 16.78 -6.89
N ILE A 202 -1.66 16.77 -7.23
CA ILE A 202 -2.13 16.20 -8.49
C ILE A 202 -2.92 17.21 -9.27
N ASP A 203 -2.43 17.43 -10.47
CA ASP A 203 -3.24 17.93 -11.56
C ASP A 203 -3.73 16.73 -12.39
N VAL A 204 -5.01 16.36 -12.20
CA VAL A 204 -5.68 15.27 -12.94
C VAL A 204 -5.91 15.60 -14.42
N SER A 205 -5.65 16.85 -14.81
CA SER A 205 -5.69 17.27 -16.21
C SER A 205 -4.41 16.91 -16.95
N VAL A 206 -3.28 16.67 -16.25
CA VAL A 206 -1.99 16.35 -16.88
C VAL A 206 -2.13 15.10 -17.76
N PRO A 207 -1.72 15.18 -19.04
CA PRO A 207 -1.69 14.04 -19.95
C PRO A 207 -0.83 12.88 -19.42
N LEU A 208 -1.25 11.64 -19.68
CA LEU A 208 -0.46 10.45 -19.39
C LEU A 208 0.83 10.42 -20.23
N MET A 209 1.83 9.66 -19.80
CA MET A 209 3.05 9.45 -20.58
C MET A 209 2.72 8.83 -21.94
N CYS A 210 1.79 7.87 -21.97
CA CYS A 210 1.31 7.27 -23.21
C CYS A 210 0.64 8.30 -24.16
N GLU A 211 -0.08 9.29 -23.62
CA GLU A 211 -0.73 10.36 -24.40
C GLU A 211 0.29 11.38 -24.93
N ARG A 212 1.44 11.51 -24.28
CA ARG A 212 2.53 12.42 -24.69
C ARG A 212 3.56 11.76 -25.62
N GLY A 213 3.44 10.46 -25.86
CA GLY A 213 4.45 9.69 -26.60
C GLY A 213 5.79 9.57 -25.86
N GLU A 214 5.79 9.77 -24.54
CA GLU A 214 6.98 9.72 -23.70
C GLU A 214 7.31 8.31 -23.23
#